data_AF-A0A562KX91-F1
#
_entry.id   AF-A0A562KX91-F1
#
_cell.length_a   1.000
_cell.length_b   1.000
_cell.length_c   1.000
_cell.angle_alpha   90.00
_cell.angle_beta   90.00
_cell.angle_gamma   90.00
#
_symmetry.space_group_name_H-M   'P 1'
#
loop_
_entity.id
_entity.type
_entity.pdbx_description
1 polymer ?
#
loop_
_entity_poly.entity_id
_entity_poly.type
_entity_poly.pdbx_seq_one_letter_code
_entity_poly.pdbx_strand_id
1 'polypeptide(L)'
;MAYIKDGIGIIGVNALHHPNRQRFSAAHELAHHVLHDEDIRQAVHVDKGIRVLFRDDISALGTEPIEIEANAFASELLIPGDLLAAVLEGGGVDLEDEAAIEGLARRFRVSPAAMRFRLTRW
;
A
#
# COMPACT_ATOMS: atom_id res chain seq x y z
N MET A 1 -0.55 10.25 -1.80
CA MET A 1 -0.50 11.35 -0.83
C MET A 1 -1.70 11.31 0.12
N ALA A 2 -1.44 11.35 1.42
CA ALA A 2 -2.44 11.47 2.49
C ALA A 2 -2.29 12.83 3.19
N TYR A 3 -3.41 13.52 3.45
CA TYR A 3 -3.43 14.69 4.32
C TYR A 3 -4.83 14.94 4.90
N ILE A 4 -4.91 15.75 5.96
CA ILE A 4 -6.16 16.11 6.62
C ILE A 4 -6.41 17.60 6.42
N LYS A 5 -7.63 17.96 5.99
CA LYS A 5 -8.06 19.35 5.82
C LYS A 5 -9.43 19.54 6.46
N ASP A 6 -9.56 20.52 7.35
CA ASP A 6 -10.81 20.84 8.05
C ASP A 6 -11.44 19.62 8.75
N GLY A 7 -10.60 18.74 9.31
CA GLY A 7 -11.03 17.49 9.95
C GLY A 7 -11.40 16.35 8.99
N ILE A 8 -11.25 16.55 7.68
CA ILE A 8 -11.55 15.56 6.64
C ILE A 8 -10.25 14.95 6.13
N GLY A 9 -10.12 13.63 6.24
CA GLY A 9 -9.02 12.86 5.65
C GLY A 9 -9.16 12.76 4.13
N ILE A 10 -8.09 13.08 3.41
CA ILE A 10 -8.04 13.10 1.94
C ILE A 10 -6.92 12.17 1.45
N ILE A 11 -7.25 11.37 0.43
CA ILE A 11 -6.32 10.49 -0.28
C ILE A 11 -6.20 10.97 -1.72
N GLY A 12 -4.98 11.30 -2.13
CA GLY A 12 -4.61 11.65 -3.49
C GLY A 12 -3.85 10.51 -4.18
N VAL A 13 -4.32 10.13 -5.37
CA VAL A 13 -3.67 9.14 -6.25
C VAL A 13 -3.37 9.77 -7.61
N ASN A 14 -2.27 9.35 -8.23
CA ASN A 14 -1.96 9.78 -9.60
C ASN A 14 -2.83 9.02 -10.61
N ALA A 15 -3.74 9.74 -11.27
CA ALA A 15 -4.67 9.18 -12.25
C ALA A 15 -4.01 8.57 -13.50
N LEU A 16 -2.75 8.93 -13.80
CA LEU A 16 -2.01 8.40 -14.94
C LEU A 16 -1.31 7.06 -14.63
N HIS A 17 -1.23 6.66 -13.36
CA HIS A 17 -0.66 5.36 -13.00
C HIS A 17 -1.56 4.21 -13.44
N HIS A 18 -0.97 3.04 -13.70
CA HIS A 18 -1.73 1.82 -13.95
C HIS A 18 -2.73 1.54 -12.78
N PRO A 19 -3.95 1.01 -13.04
CA PRO A 19 -4.96 0.80 -12.01
C PRO A 19 -4.48 0.03 -10.78
N ASN A 20 -3.65 -1.01 -10.96
CA ASN A 20 -3.07 -1.76 -9.83
C ASN A 20 -2.18 -0.87 -8.94
N ARG A 21 -1.43 0.07 -9.53
CA ARG A 21 -0.61 1.03 -8.79
C ARG A 21 -1.48 2.08 -8.10
N GLN A 22 -2.56 2.55 -8.74
CA GLN A 22 -3.53 3.44 -8.09
C GLN A 22 -4.15 2.79 -6.86
N ARG A 23 -4.57 1.51 -6.96
CA ARG A 23 -5.11 0.74 -5.83
C ARG A 23 -4.11 0.60 -4.70
N PHE A 24 -2.86 0.24 -5.02
CA PHE A 24 -1.80 0.14 -4.03
C PHE A 24 -1.54 1.48 -3.35
N SER A 25 -1.38 2.56 -4.11
CA SER A 25 -1.24 3.90 -3.56
C SER A 25 -2.41 4.28 -2.67
N ALA A 26 -3.66 4.08 -3.10
CA ALA A 26 -4.82 4.39 -2.27
C ALA A 26 -4.84 3.60 -0.94
N ALA A 27 -4.52 2.30 -0.98
CA ALA A 27 -4.44 1.47 0.22
C ALA A 27 -3.32 1.89 1.16
N HIS A 28 -2.17 2.28 0.61
CA HIS A 28 -1.02 2.80 1.36
C HIS A 28 -1.35 4.14 2.02
N GLU A 29 -1.96 5.08 1.29
CA GLU A 29 -2.39 6.36 1.89
C GLU A 29 -3.48 6.17 2.95
N LEU A 30 -4.38 5.19 2.76
CA LEU A 30 -5.35 4.83 3.78
C LEU A 30 -4.65 4.31 5.04
N ALA A 31 -3.58 3.53 4.88
CA ALA A 31 -2.79 3.06 6.01
C ALA A 31 -2.26 4.23 6.86
N HIS A 32 -1.77 5.30 6.23
CA HIS A 32 -1.34 6.48 6.97
C HIS A 32 -2.48 7.12 7.77
N HIS A 33 -3.69 7.23 7.20
CA HIS A 33 -4.84 7.75 7.94
C HIS A 33 -5.28 6.83 9.09
N VAL A 34 -5.10 5.51 8.96
CA VAL A 34 -5.54 4.53 9.96
C VAL A 34 -4.51 4.36 11.07
N LEU A 35 -3.23 4.29 10.74
CA LEU A 35 -2.15 3.93 11.65
C LEU A 35 -1.32 5.15 12.11
N HIS A 36 -1.33 6.24 11.34
CA HIS A 36 -0.37 7.35 11.47
C HIS A 36 -1.07 8.73 11.43
N ASP A 37 -2.33 8.81 11.89
CA ASP A 37 -3.12 10.06 11.89
C ASP A 37 -2.43 11.18 12.68
N GLU A 38 -1.80 10.87 13.82
CA GLU A 38 -1.06 11.86 14.62
C GLU A 38 0.10 12.47 13.83
N ASP A 39 0.87 11.66 13.09
CA ASP A 39 1.98 12.11 12.25
C ASP A 39 1.50 13.02 11.11
N ILE A 40 0.39 12.64 10.45
CA ILE A 40 -0.23 13.48 9.41
C ILE A 40 -0.68 14.83 10.00
N ARG A 41 -1.31 14.82 11.17
CA ARG A 41 -1.79 16.05 11.83
C ARG A 41 -0.64 16.94 12.24
N GLN A 42 0.44 16.39 12.81
CA GLN A 42 1.62 17.15 13.19
C GLN A 42 2.30 17.80 11.98
N ALA A 43 2.37 17.10 10.84
CA ALA A 43 2.93 17.65 9.61
C ALA A 43 2.16 18.90 9.11
N VAL A 44 0.83 18.94 9.29
CA VAL A 44 -0.03 20.07 8.90
C VAL A 44 0.13 21.30 9.82
N HIS A 45 0.42 21.10 11.12
CA HIS A 45 0.52 22.20 12.10
C HIS A 45 1.86 22.95 12.07
N VAL A 46 2.87 22.47 11.32
CA VAL A 46 4.11 23.23 11.11
C VAL A 46 3.85 24.30 10.05
N ASP A 47 3.58 25.51 10.54
CA ASP A 47 3.06 26.74 9.92
C ASP A 47 3.86 27.32 8.72
N LYS A 48 4.18 26.49 7.73
CA LYS A 48 4.75 26.91 6.44
C LYS A 48 4.17 26.05 5.33
N GLY A 49 3.01 26.50 4.80
CA GLY A 49 2.44 26.14 3.50
C GLY A 49 2.40 24.65 3.20
N ILE A 50 1.23 24.03 3.36
CA ILE A 50 0.92 22.65 2.95
C ILE A 50 2.17 21.77 2.94
N ARG A 51 2.70 21.47 4.13
CA ARG A 51 3.53 20.28 4.32
C ARG A 51 2.60 19.08 4.17
N VAL A 52 2.22 18.85 2.91
CA VAL A 52 1.98 17.51 2.42
C VAL A 52 3.10 16.64 2.98
N LEU A 53 2.83 15.37 3.21
CA LEU A 53 3.88 14.35 3.11
C LEU A 53 4.48 14.32 1.67
N PHE A 54 4.84 15.48 1.09
CA PHE A 54 5.94 15.64 0.16
C PHE A 54 7.19 15.53 1.02
N ARG A 55 7.43 14.34 1.58
CA ARG A 55 8.81 13.93 1.72
C ARG A 55 9.19 13.42 0.34
N ASP A 56 10.03 14.25 -0.26
CA ASP A 56 10.93 13.99 -1.38
C ASP A 56 11.33 12.51 -1.50
N ASP A 57 11.75 12.12 -2.70
CA ASP A 57 12.19 10.80 -3.20
C ASP A 57 12.95 9.86 -2.22
N ILE A 58 13.35 10.33 -1.05
CA ILE A 58 13.96 9.59 0.08
C ILE A 58 12.92 8.82 0.91
N SER A 59 11.69 9.31 1.15
CA SER A 59 10.64 8.49 1.82
C SER A 59 10.18 7.32 0.94
N ALA A 60 10.30 7.46 -0.38
CA ALA A 60 10.01 6.41 -1.35
C ALA A 60 10.98 5.22 -1.29
N LEU A 61 12.07 5.30 -0.50
CA LEU A 61 12.99 4.17 -0.29
C LEU A 61 12.37 3.06 0.58
N GLY A 62 11.25 3.32 1.28
CA GLY A 62 10.51 2.30 2.04
C GLY A 62 11.26 1.75 3.26
N THR A 63 12.23 2.49 3.79
CA THR A 63 13.07 2.08 4.93
C THR A 63 12.63 2.66 6.27
N GLU A 64 11.75 3.67 6.25
CA GLU A 64 11.20 4.26 7.47
C GLU A 64 10.11 3.35 8.05
N PRO A 65 10.03 3.16 9.39
CA PRO A 65 9.03 2.27 10.00
C PRO A 65 7.59 2.54 9.56
N ILE A 66 7.19 3.82 9.48
CA ILE A 66 5.86 4.25 9.03
C ILE A 66 5.57 3.77 7.60
N GLU A 67 6.54 3.89 6.69
CA GLU A 67 6.40 3.46 5.29
C GLU A 67 6.33 1.92 5.18
N ILE A 68 7.09 1.21 6.03
CA ILE A 68 7.05 -0.25 6.12
C ILE A 68 5.67 -0.71 6.62
N GLU A 69 5.15 -0.08 7.66
CA GLU A 69 3.83 -0.37 8.23
C GLU A 69 2.71 -0.06 7.23
N ALA A 70 2.79 1.08 6.54
CA ALA A 70 1.84 1.44 5.49
C ALA A 70 1.85 0.46 4.31
N ASN A 71 3.03 0.02 3.87
CA ASN A 71 3.17 -0.99 2.82
C ASN A 71 2.63 -2.37 3.26
N ALA A 72 2.89 -2.77 4.51
CA ALA A 72 2.37 -4.01 5.06
C ALA A 72 0.83 -3.98 5.12
N PHE A 73 0.25 -2.90 5.65
CA PHE A 73 -1.19 -2.69 5.69
C PHE A 73 -1.80 -2.73 4.28
N ALA A 74 -1.21 -2.03 3.31
CA ALA A 74 -1.71 -2.00 1.93
C ALA A 74 -1.68 -3.39 1.28
N SER A 75 -0.61 -4.16 1.52
CA SER A 75 -0.46 -5.53 1.04
C SER A 75 -1.54 -6.45 1.62
N GLU A 76 -1.75 -6.40 2.93
CA GLU A 76 -2.78 -7.18 3.64
C GLU A 76 -4.20 -6.80 3.19
N LEU A 77 -4.48 -5.51 3.03
CA LEU A 77 -5.80 -5.03 2.60
C LEU A 77 -6.13 -5.47 1.17
N LEU A 78 -5.13 -5.47 0.27
CA LEU A 78 -5.33 -5.81 -1.14
C LEU A 78 -5.24 -7.31 -1.41
N ILE A 79 -4.50 -8.06 -0.59
CA ILE A 79 -4.33 -9.50 -0.68
C ILE A 79 -4.57 -10.12 0.71
N PRO A 80 -5.85 -10.19 1.15
CA PRO A 80 -6.19 -10.74 2.46
C PRO A 80 -5.74 -12.19 2.60
N GLY A 81 -5.11 -12.51 3.74
CA GLY A 81 -4.47 -13.82 3.94
C GLY A 81 -5.45 -14.99 3.91
N ASP A 82 -6.65 -14.82 4.45
CA ASP A 82 -7.73 -15.82 4.40
C ASP A 82 -8.21 -16.11 2.97
N LEU A 83 -8.36 -15.06 2.16
CA LEU A 83 -8.72 -15.19 0.75
C LEU A 83 -7.58 -15.80 -0.07
N LEU A 84 -6.33 -15.44 0.23
CA LEU A 84 -5.16 -16.05 -0.40
C LEU A 84 -5.07 -17.53 -0.06
N ALA A 85 -5.28 -17.90 1.21
CA ALA A 85 -5.32 -19.29 1.68
C ALA A 85 -6.35 -20.12 0.93
N ALA A 86 -7.57 -19.58 0.79
CA ALA A 86 -8.66 -20.25 0.12
C ALA A 86 -8.36 -20.49 -1.37
N VAL A 87 -7.62 -19.59 -2.02
CA VAL A 87 -7.22 -19.74 -3.43
C VAL A 87 -6.08 -20.73 -3.61
N LEU A 88 -5.16 -20.81 -2.65
CA LEU A 88 -4.02 -21.73 -2.69
C LEU A 88 -4.37 -23.14 -2.20
N GLU A 89 -5.59 -23.36 -1.72
CA GLU A 89 -6.06 -24.63 -1.13
C GLU A 89 -5.12 -25.17 -0.02
N GLY A 90 -4.36 -24.28 0.62
CA GLY A 90 -3.34 -24.61 1.62
C GLY A 90 -2.05 -25.24 1.08
N GLY A 91 -1.92 -25.44 -0.25
CA GLY A 91 -0.77 -26.10 -0.89
C GLY A 91 0.42 -25.19 -1.22
N GLY A 92 0.26 -23.87 -1.05
CA GLY A 92 1.26 -22.88 -1.47
C GLY A 92 1.31 -22.71 -2.99
N VAL A 93 2.32 -21.98 -3.48
CA VAL A 93 2.57 -21.79 -4.91
C VAL A 93 4.08 -21.75 -5.14
N ASP A 94 4.53 -22.33 -6.24
CA ASP A 94 5.91 -22.18 -6.68
C ASP A 94 6.16 -20.72 -7.09
N LEU A 95 7.11 -20.06 -6.44
CA LEU A 95 7.47 -18.68 -6.77
C LEU A 95 8.17 -18.59 -8.13
N GLU A 96 8.70 -19.68 -8.69
CA GLU A 96 9.28 -19.68 -10.04
C GLU A 96 8.22 -19.88 -11.14
N ASP A 97 7.00 -20.29 -10.78
CA ASP A 97 5.88 -20.39 -11.71
C ASP A 97 5.29 -19.00 -12.01
N GLU A 98 5.83 -18.34 -13.03
CA GLU A 98 5.35 -17.05 -13.51
C GLU A 98 3.86 -17.06 -13.88
N ALA A 99 3.34 -18.15 -14.47
CA ALA A 99 1.95 -18.23 -14.90
C ALA A 99 0.99 -18.28 -13.70
N ALA A 100 1.34 -19.06 -12.66
CA ALA A 100 0.59 -19.10 -11.42
C ALA A 100 0.57 -17.73 -10.72
N ILE A 101 1.73 -17.06 -10.67
CA ILE A 101 1.87 -15.76 -10.01
C ILE A 101 1.10 -14.67 -10.76
N GLU A 102 1.16 -14.65 -12.08
CA GLU A 102 0.34 -13.77 -12.90
C GLU A 102 -1.16 -14.02 -12.71
N GLY A 103 -1.57 -15.29 -12.61
CA GLY A 103 -2.96 -15.68 -12.34
C GLY A 103 -3.47 -15.13 -11.01
N LEU A 104 -2.68 -15.32 -9.94
CA LEU A 104 -2.97 -14.77 -8.61
C LEU A 104 -2.99 -13.24 -8.62
N ALA A 105 -1.97 -12.60 -9.20
CA ALA A 105 -1.89 -11.15 -9.27
C ALA A 105 -3.09 -10.54 -10.01
N ARG A 106 -3.54 -11.17 -11.10
CA ARG A 106 -4.75 -10.77 -11.84
C ARG A 106 -6.01 -10.92 -10.99
N ARG A 107 -6.15 -12.03 -10.25
CA ARG A 107 -7.30 -12.29 -9.36
C ARG A 107 -7.42 -11.24 -8.26
N PHE A 108 -6.31 -10.88 -7.62
CA PHE A 108 -6.27 -9.85 -6.56
C PHE A 108 -6.14 -8.41 -7.12
N ARG A 109 -6.00 -8.26 -8.44
CA ARG A 109 -5.80 -6.98 -9.15
C ARG A 109 -4.61 -6.18 -8.61
N VAL A 110 -3.49 -6.85 -8.40
CA VAL A 110 -2.20 -6.30 -7.97
C VAL A 110 -1.13 -6.57 -9.02
N SER A 111 0.08 -6.03 -8.84
CA SER A 111 1.21 -6.40 -9.71
C SER A 111 1.75 -7.80 -9.34
N PRO A 112 2.40 -8.52 -10.28
CA PRO A 112 3.11 -9.76 -9.96
C PRO A 112 4.12 -9.56 -8.83
N ALA A 113 4.87 -8.45 -8.84
CA ALA A 113 5.82 -8.12 -7.77
C ALA A 113 5.16 -8.02 -6.38
N ALA A 114 3.98 -7.38 -6.28
CA ALA A 114 3.25 -7.28 -5.00
C ALA A 114 2.73 -8.64 -4.53
N MET A 115 2.27 -9.49 -5.45
CA MET A 115 1.86 -10.86 -5.14
C MET A 115 3.04 -11.69 -4.61
N ARG A 116 4.21 -11.61 -5.25
CA ARG A 116 5.45 -12.27 -4.79
C ARG A 116 5.84 -11.83 -3.39
N PHE A 117 5.79 -10.52 -3.14
CA PHE A 117 6.08 -9.98 -1.82
C PHE A 117 5.11 -10.52 -0.76
N ARG A 118 3.81 -10.58 -1.07
CA ARG A 118 2.82 -11.14 -0.14
C ARG A 118 3.09 -12.61 0.18
N LEU A 119 3.36 -13.42 -0.83
CA LEU A 119 3.58 -14.87 -0.68
C LEU A 119 4.83 -15.23 0.15
N THR A 120 5.83 -14.35 0.20
CA THR A 120 7.03 -14.55 1.03
C THR A 120 6.86 -14.13 2.49
N ARG A 121 5.73 -13.47 2.82
CA ARG A 121 5.46 -12.88 4.14
C ARG A 121 4.06 -13.22 4.67
N TRP A 122 3.42 -14.23 4.09
CA TRP A 122 2.06 -14.65 4.45
C TRP A 122 2.06 -15.66 5.59
#